data_AF-A0A1Q7AIX4-F1
#
_entry.id   AF-A0A1Q7AIX4-F1
#
_cell.length_a   1.000
_cell.length_b   1.000
_cell.length_c   1.000
_cell.angle_alpha   90.00
_cell.angle_beta   90.00
_cell.angle_gamma   90.00
#
_symmetry.space_group_name_H-M   'P 1'
#
loop_
_entity.id
_entity.type
_entity.pdbx_description
1 polymer ?
#
loop_
_entity_poly.entity_id
_entity_poly.type
_entity_poly.pdbx_seq_one_letter_code
_entity_poly.pdbx_strand_id
1 'polypeptide(L)'
;EHERAHGGVVAHAPLDIVLSEHNVVQPDVVYFSPERRHLINDWDATRVAPDLAVEVLSRSTEARDRGRKMQLLARFQVPEYWIVDPASNTLEIYVLRDRGYVLFGSYDEAQDVNSPSLPGRAFAAARVFAE
;
A
#
# COMPACT_ATOMS: atom_id res chain seq x y z
N GLU A 1 -6.38 7.45 10.17
CA GLU A 1 -7.84 7.56 10.38
C GLU A 1 -8.54 6.21 10.25
N HIS A 2 -8.35 5.51 9.13
CA HIS A 2 -9.01 4.23 8.86
C HIS A 2 -8.76 3.15 9.94
N GLU A 3 -7.52 3.01 10.43
CA GLU A 3 -7.18 2.09 11.53
C GLU A 3 -8.05 2.31 12.78
N ARG A 4 -8.19 3.57 13.23
CA ARG A 4 -8.99 3.92 14.41
C ARG A 4 -10.48 3.66 14.22
N ALA A 5 -10.97 3.81 13.00
CA ALA A 5 -12.39 3.62 12.68
C ALA A 5 -12.78 2.15 12.54
N HIS A 6 -11.87 1.29 12.08
CA HIS A 6 -12.19 -0.10 11.74
C HIS A 6 -11.45 -1.16 12.56
N GLY A 7 -10.41 -0.80 13.31
CA GLY A 7 -9.72 -1.71 14.23
C GLY A 7 -8.56 -2.53 13.62
N GLY A 8 -8.10 -2.19 12.42
CA GLY A 8 -6.93 -2.81 11.78
C GLY A 8 -5.60 -2.36 12.40
N VAL A 9 -4.51 -2.54 11.65
CA VAL A 9 -3.17 -2.05 11.98
C VAL A 9 -2.57 -1.35 10.77
N VAL A 10 -2.08 -0.13 10.96
CA VAL A 10 -1.21 0.54 9.99
C VAL A 10 0.21 0.47 10.53
N ALA A 11 1.13 0.01 9.70
CA ALA A 11 2.55 0.01 10.01
C ALA A 11 3.33 0.79 8.94
N HIS A 12 4.46 1.36 9.35
CA HIS A 12 5.35 2.13 8.50
C HIS A 12 6.70 1.44 8.40
N ALA A 13 7.44 1.72 7.33
CA ALA A 13 8.82 1.26 7.24
C ALA A 13 9.66 1.80 8.44
N PRO A 14 10.61 1.01 8.97
CA PRO A 14 10.98 -0.33 8.51
C PRO A 14 10.07 -1.44 9.06
N LEU A 15 9.47 -2.23 8.17
CA LEU A 15 8.81 -3.50 8.48
C LEU A 15 9.13 -4.52 7.39
N ASP A 16 9.85 -5.59 7.74
CA ASP A 16 10.19 -6.66 6.80
C ASP A 16 8.99 -7.59 6.62
N ILE A 17 8.51 -7.71 5.38
CA ILE A 17 7.45 -8.63 4.98
C ILE A 17 8.08 -9.78 4.21
N VAL A 18 8.20 -10.92 4.88
CA VAL A 18 8.78 -12.14 4.34
C VAL A 18 7.71 -12.91 3.56
N LEU A 19 7.70 -12.71 2.25
CA LEU A 19 6.75 -13.36 1.33
C LEU A 19 7.19 -14.81 1.00
N SER A 20 8.49 -15.08 0.95
CA SER A 20 9.06 -16.43 0.79
C SER A 20 10.53 -16.46 1.24
N GLU A 21 11.19 -17.61 1.17
CA GLU A 21 12.62 -17.78 1.50
C GLU A 21 13.57 -16.84 0.73
N HIS A 22 13.15 -16.38 -0.46
CA HIS A 22 13.98 -15.53 -1.33
C HIS A 22 13.39 -14.14 -1.57
N ASN A 23 12.22 -13.84 -0.98
CA ASN A 23 11.51 -12.60 -1.25
C ASN A 23 11.07 -11.95 0.06
N VAL A 24 11.75 -10.86 0.38
CA VAL A 24 11.41 -9.92 1.45
C VAL A 24 11.18 -8.56 0.81
N VAL A 25 10.14 -7.87 1.24
CA VAL A 25 9.83 -6.49 0.83
C VAL A 25 9.60 -5.62 2.06
N GLN A 26 9.81 -4.32 1.89
CA GLN A 26 9.54 -3.31 2.91
C GLN A 26 8.84 -2.14 2.20
N PRO A 27 7.50 -2.14 2.17
CA PRO A 27 6.74 -0.98 1.72
C PRO A 27 6.79 0.16 2.74
N ASP A 28 6.62 1.39 2.27
CA ASP A 28 6.66 2.57 3.13
C ASP A 28 5.50 2.60 4.14
N VAL A 29 4.31 2.21 3.68
CA VAL A 29 3.12 2.04 4.53
C VAL A 29 2.40 0.77 4.16
N VAL A 30 1.94 0.03 5.16
CA VAL A 30 1.07 -1.12 4.97
C VAL A 30 -0.13 -1.08 5.90
N TYR A 31 -1.22 -1.71 5.46
CA TYR A 31 -2.40 -1.92 6.28
C TYR A 31 -2.75 -3.39 6.36
N PHE A 32 -3.08 -3.83 7.57
CA PHE A 32 -3.65 -5.12 7.88
C PHE A 32 -5.05 -4.94 8.46
N SER A 33 -6.00 -5.67 7.90
CA SER A 33 -7.39 -5.72 8.33
C SER A 33 -7.53 -6.17 9.79
N PRO A 34 -8.65 -5.84 10.47
CA PRO A 34 -8.88 -6.21 11.87
C PRO A 34 -8.72 -7.72 12.13
N GLU A 35 -9.12 -8.53 11.16
CA GLU A 35 -9.01 -9.99 11.21
C GLU A 35 -7.55 -10.45 11.24
N ARG A 36 -6.61 -9.67 10.67
CA ARG A 36 -5.17 -9.99 10.63
C ARG A 36 -4.38 -9.34 11.76
N ARG A 37 -4.93 -8.36 12.48
CA ARG A 37 -4.26 -7.61 13.56
C ARG A 37 -3.49 -8.48 14.54
N HIS A 38 -4.08 -9.58 14.99
CA HIS A 38 -3.50 -10.48 15.98
C HIS A 38 -2.27 -11.27 15.46
N LEU A 39 -2.01 -11.23 14.15
CA LEU A 39 -0.85 -11.86 13.51
C LEU A 39 0.32 -10.88 13.33
N ILE A 40 0.12 -9.60 13.63
CA ILE A 40 1.11 -8.54 13.41
C ILE A 40 1.76 -8.17 14.74
N ASN A 41 3.09 -8.18 14.74
CA ASN A 41 3.90 -7.60 15.79
C ASN A 41 4.76 -6.50 15.15
N ASP A 42 4.46 -5.25 15.44
CA ASP A 42 5.05 -4.08 14.77
C ASP A 42 6.58 -3.95 15.01
N TRP A 43 7.15 -4.76 15.90
CA TRP A 43 8.57 -4.79 16.23
C TRP A 43 9.36 -5.91 15.51
N ASP A 44 8.67 -6.84 14.85
CA ASP A 44 9.27 -8.01 14.21
C ASP A 44 8.96 -8.08 12.71
N ALA A 45 9.79 -8.82 11.97
CA ALA A 45 9.46 -9.21 10.60
C ALA A 45 8.16 -10.04 10.59
N THR A 46 7.27 -9.77 9.63
CA THR A 46 6.02 -10.49 9.46
C THR A 46 6.05 -11.40 8.23
N ARG A 47 5.37 -12.55 8.32
CA ARG A 47 5.11 -13.46 7.19
C ARG A 47 3.70 -13.30 6.62
N VAL A 48 2.97 -12.30 7.11
CA VAL A 48 1.60 -12.00 6.70
C VAL A 48 1.67 -10.98 5.57
N ALA A 49 1.07 -11.30 4.42
CA ALA A 49 0.89 -10.32 3.35
C ALA A 49 -0.09 -9.22 3.83
N PRO A 50 0.13 -7.94 3.52
CA PRO A 50 -0.80 -6.89 3.87
C PRO A 50 -2.07 -6.93 3.00
N ASP A 51 -3.09 -6.22 3.43
CA ASP A 51 -4.30 -5.97 2.63
C ASP A 51 -4.11 -4.77 1.68
N LEU A 52 -3.26 -3.81 2.08
CA LEU A 52 -2.79 -2.69 1.25
C LEU A 52 -1.31 -2.45 1.50
N ALA A 53 -0.55 -2.20 0.43
CA ALA A 53 0.81 -1.66 0.48
C ALA A 53 0.89 -0.34 -0.28
N VAL A 54 1.62 0.63 0.26
CA VAL A 54 1.80 1.97 -0.32
C VAL A 54 3.28 2.26 -0.44
N GLU A 55 3.69 2.79 -1.59
CA GLU A 55 5.01 3.36 -1.80
C GLU A 55 4.93 4.86 -2.04
N VAL A 56 5.87 5.59 -1.46
CA VAL A 56 6.11 7.00 -1.75
C VAL A 56 7.34 7.07 -2.65
N LEU A 57 7.13 7.48 -3.90
CA LEU A 57 8.19 7.50 -4.88
C LEU A 57 9.31 8.46 -4.49
N SER A 58 10.52 7.99 -4.74
CA SER A 58 11.72 8.80 -4.82
C SER A 58 12.50 8.44 -6.08
N ARG A 59 13.38 9.34 -6.53
CA ARG A 59 14.22 9.09 -7.72
C ARG A 59 15.03 7.79 -7.63
N SER A 60 15.36 7.33 -6.42
CA SER A 60 16.20 6.15 -6.19
C SER A 60 15.40 4.84 -6.07
N THR A 61 14.09 4.90 -5.82
CA THR A 61 13.24 3.73 -5.57
C THR A 61 12.21 3.48 -6.67
N GLU A 62 11.84 4.50 -7.46
CA GLU A 62 10.76 4.43 -8.45
C GLU A 62 10.82 3.21 -9.37
N ALA A 63 11.98 2.90 -9.96
CA ALA A 63 12.12 1.76 -10.85
C ALA A 63 11.82 0.41 -10.16
N ARG A 64 12.08 0.29 -8.85
CA ARG A 64 11.77 -0.90 -8.07
C ARG A 64 10.29 -0.93 -7.66
N ASP A 65 9.74 0.21 -7.26
CA ASP A 65 8.36 0.34 -6.77
C ASP A 65 7.35 0.15 -7.91
N ARG A 66 7.61 0.67 -9.10
CA ARG A 66 6.81 0.43 -10.32
C ARG A 66 7.11 -0.91 -11.01
N GLY A 67 8.18 -1.59 -10.61
CA GLY A 67 8.67 -2.80 -11.26
C GLY A 67 8.58 -4.04 -10.36
N ARG A 68 9.74 -4.47 -9.85
CA ARG A 68 9.87 -5.73 -9.10
C ARG A 68 8.94 -5.80 -7.89
N LYS A 69 8.79 -4.72 -7.13
CA LYS A 69 8.02 -4.72 -5.88
C LYS A 69 6.52 -4.91 -6.18
N MET A 70 5.98 -4.14 -7.11
CA MET A 70 4.61 -4.28 -7.62
C MET A 70 4.34 -5.72 -8.11
N GLN A 71 5.20 -6.29 -8.97
CA GLN A 71 5.02 -7.65 -9.48
C GLN A 71 5.04 -8.70 -8.36
N LEU A 72 5.91 -8.51 -7.37
CA LEU A 72 6.05 -9.43 -6.26
C LEU A 72 4.82 -9.39 -5.35
N LEU A 73 4.36 -8.20 -4.96
CA LEU A 73 3.16 -8.03 -4.14
C LEU A 73 1.92 -8.60 -4.84
N ALA A 74 1.76 -8.41 -6.16
CA ALA A 74 0.69 -9.02 -6.93
C ALA A 74 0.76 -10.56 -6.91
N ARG A 75 1.95 -11.12 -7.13
CA ARG A 75 2.17 -12.57 -7.09
C ARG A 75 1.79 -13.17 -5.73
N PHE A 76 2.04 -12.45 -4.64
CA PHE A 76 1.68 -12.84 -3.28
C PHE A 76 0.28 -12.39 -2.84
N GLN A 77 -0.57 -12.04 -3.79
CA GLN A 77 -2.01 -11.80 -3.59
C GLN A 77 -2.33 -10.64 -2.64
N VAL A 78 -1.48 -9.61 -2.62
CA VAL A 78 -1.83 -8.35 -1.95
C VAL A 78 -2.95 -7.67 -2.77
N PRO A 79 -4.12 -7.39 -2.18
CA PRO A 79 -5.29 -6.92 -2.93
C PRO A 79 -5.11 -5.55 -3.59
N GLU A 80 -4.46 -4.62 -2.90
CA GLU A 80 -4.36 -3.23 -3.33
C GLU A 80 -2.94 -2.68 -3.12
N TYR A 81 -2.48 -1.89 -4.09
CA TYR A 81 -1.15 -1.30 -4.08
C TYR A 81 -1.19 0.15 -4.54
N TRP A 82 -0.66 1.06 -3.75
CA TRP A 82 -0.68 2.49 -4.04
C TRP A 82 0.71 3.00 -4.35
N ILE A 83 0.76 3.92 -5.31
CA ILE A 83 1.96 4.70 -5.61
C ILE A 83 1.61 6.16 -5.38
N VAL A 84 2.33 6.80 -4.47
CA VAL A 84 2.27 8.24 -4.23
C VAL A 84 3.51 8.85 -4.87
N ASP A 85 3.33 9.81 -5.77
CA ASP A 85 4.42 10.60 -6.35
C ASP A 85 4.35 12.05 -5.85
N PRO A 86 5.16 12.42 -4.85
CA PRO A 86 5.21 13.79 -4.34
C PRO A 86 5.77 14.80 -5.33
N ALA A 87 6.51 14.37 -6.37
CA ALA A 87 7.07 15.31 -7.36
C ALA A 87 6.00 15.79 -8.35
N SER A 88 4.98 14.97 -8.60
CA SER A 88 3.86 15.28 -9.50
C SER A 88 2.53 15.51 -8.78
N ASN A 89 2.49 15.38 -7.45
CA ASN A 89 1.27 15.39 -6.64
C ASN A 89 0.21 14.42 -7.18
N THR A 90 0.63 13.20 -7.50
CA THR A 90 -0.27 12.16 -7.99
C THR A 90 -0.32 10.95 -7.06
N LEU A 91 -1.51 10.38 -6.93
CA LEU A 91 -1.77 9.13 -6.24
C LEU A 91 -2.37 8.14 -7.24
N GLU A 92 -1.71 7.00 -7.43
CA GLU A 92 -2.20 5.91 -8.26
C GLU A 92 -2.65 4.75 -7.38
N ILE A 93 -3.87 4.26 -7.60
CA ILE A 93 -4.39 3.03 -6.96
C ILE A 93 -4.35 1.91 -7.98
N TYR A 94 -3.67 0.83 -7.63
CA TYR A 94 -3.68 -0.42 -8.36
C TYR A 94 -4.42 -1.49 -7.58
N VAL A 95 -5.25 -2.27 -8.26
CA VAL A 95 -5.99 -3.37 -7.62
C VAL A 95 -5.66 -4.67 -8.32
N LEU A 96 -5.47 -5.71 -7.53
CA LEU A 96 -5.15 -7.04 -8.01
C LEU A 96 -6.32 -7.60 -8.83
N ARG A 97 -5.99 -8.13 -10.01
CA ARG A 97 -6.87 -8.91 -10.88
C ARG A 97 -6.12 -10.19 -11.29
N ASP A 98 -6.76 -11.05 -12.06
CA ASP A 98 -6.28 -12.40 -12.41
C ASP A 98 -4.79 -12.49 -12.79
N ARG A 99 -4.27 -11.51 -13.55
CA ARG A 99 -2.90 -11.53 -14.09
C ARG A 99 -1.94 -10.56 -13.40
N GLY A 100 -2.40 -9.85 -12.37
CA GLY A 100 -1.61 -8.84 -11.66
C GLY A 100 -2.38 -7.55 -11.40
N TYR A 101 -1.65 -6.52 -11.00
CA TYR A 101 -2.20 -5.22 -10.71
C TYR A 101 -2.71 -4.50 -11.97
N VAL A 102 -3.89 -3.90 -11.86
CA VAL A 102 -4.49 -3.03 -12.88
C VAL A 102 -4.71 -1.66 -12.26
N LEU A 103 -4.36 -0.59 -12.98
CA LEU A 103 -4.63 0.78 -12.56
C LEU A 103 -6.14 0.97 -12.40
N PHE A 104 -6.57 1.26 -11.19
CA PHE A 104 -7.96 1.57 -10.85
C PHE A 104 -8.25 3.06 -11.00
N GLY A 105 -7.32 3.90 -10.57
CA GLY A 105 -7.44 5.35 -10.70
C GLY A 105 -6.10 6.04 -10.48
N SER A 106 -5.96 7.19 -11.11
CA SER A 106 -4.88 8.15 -10.86
C SER A 106 -5.56 9.47 -10.48
N TYR A 107 -5.13 10.03 -9.36
CA TYR A 107 -5.77 11.16 -8.70
C TYR A 107 -4.75 12.27 -8.50
N ASP A 108 -5.10 13.48 -8.93
CA ASP A 108 -4.38 14.69 -8.55
C ASP A 108 -4.96 15.30 -7.27
N GLU A 109 -4.31 16.35 -6.75
CA GLU A 109 -4.69 17.04 -5.51
C GLU A 109 -6.12 17.59 -5.48
N ALA A 110 -6.76 17.81 -6.64
CA ALA A 110 -8.12 18.35 -6.73
C ALA A 110 -9.21 17.29 -6.61
N GLN A 111 -8.85 16.00 -6.54
CA GLN A 111 -9.79 14.89 -6.56
C GLN A 111 -9.94 14.21 -5.21
N ASP A 112 -11.12 13.66 -4.98
CA ASP A 112 -11.39 12.74 -3.87
C ASP A 112 -11.00 11.31 -4.27
N VAL A 113 -10.26 10.65 -3.39
CA VAL A 113 -9.81 9.26 -3.54
C VAL A 113 -10.79 8.34 -2.83
N ASN A 114 -11.18 7.26 -3.51
CA ASN A 114 -11.98 6.19 -2.94
C ASN A 114 -11.28 4.84 -3.17
N SER A 115 -10.89 4.18 -2.08
CA SER A 115 -10.28 2.86 -2.14
C SER A 115 -11.35 1.79 -2.42
N PRO A 116 -11.15 0.92 -3.41
CA PRO A 116 -12.08 -0.18 -3.64
C PRO A 116 -12.01 -1.27 -2.56
N SER A 117 -10.89 -1.41 -1.84
CA SER A 117 -10.71 -2.47 -0.83
C SER A 117 -10.79 -1.97 0.62
N LEU A 118 -10.55 -0.68 0.88
CA LEU A 118 -10.73 -0.11 2.22
C LEU A 118 -12.15 0.47 2.37
N PRO A 119 -13.01 -0.12 3.21
CA PRO A 119 -14.35 0.41 3.44
C PRO A 119 -14.26 1.77 4.14
N GLY A 120 -14.97 2.77 3.63
CA GLY A 120 -15.01 4.09 4.28
C GLY A 120 -15.12 5.25 3.30
N ARG A 121 -15.26 6.45 3.86
CA ARG A 121 -15.51 7.67 3.10
C ARG A 121 -14.31 8.02 2.22
N ALA A 122 -14.61 8.63 1.08
CA ALA A 122 -13.60 9.26 0.23
C ALA A 122 -12.82 10.33 1.02
N PHE A 123 -11.56 10.54 0.64
CA PHE A 123 -10.71 11.59 1.21
C PHE A 123 -10.07 12.41 0.08
N ALA A 124 -9.86 13.71 0.33
CA ALA A 124 -9.19 14.56 -0.65
C ALA A 124 -7.73 14.14 -0.83
N ALA A 125 -7.31 13.90 -2.07
CA ALA A 125 -5.94 13.51 -2.42
C ALA A 125 -4.90 14.52 -1.91
N ALA A 126 -5.24 15.82 -1.91
CA ALA A 126 -4.39 16.89 -1.37
C ALA A 126 -3.85 16.61 0.04
N ARG A 127 -4.59 15.86 0.88
CA ARG A 127 -4.14 15.52 2.24
C ARG A 127 -2.91 14.60 2.28
N VAL A 128 -2.61 13.90 1.19
CA VAL A 128 -1.46 13.00 1.07
C VAL A 128 -0.18 13.77 0.78
N PHE A 129 -0.29 14.91 0.08
CA PHE A 129 0.84 15.74 -0.33
C PHE A 129 1.07 16.96 0.58
N ALA A 130 0.16 17.19 1.54
CA ALA A 130 0.27 18.29 2.49
C ALA A 130 1.38 18.02 3.53
N GLU A 131 2.23 19.02 3.76
CA GLU A 131 3.24 19.04 4.82
C GLU A 131 2.63 19.11 6.23
#